data_AF-A0A0M3TU08-F1
#
_entry.id   AF-A0A0M3TU08-F1
#
_cell.length_a   1.000
_cell.length_b   1.000
_cell.length_c   1.000
_cell.angle_alpha   90.00
_cell.angle_beta   90.00
_cell.angle_gamma   90.00
#
_symmetry.space_group_name_H-M   'P 1'
#
loop_
_entity.id
_entity.type
_entity.pdbx_description
1 polymer ?
#
loop_
_entity_poly.entity_id
_entity_poly.type
_entity_poly.pdbx_seq_one_letter_code
_entity_poly.pdbx_strand_id
1 'polypeptide(L)'
;MEITVDNIKCGGCAGSITKKLTAAFDTNKINIDIEQGIVTIDLDASKKEQLVKVLLDLGYPETDSIHGFDSAKAKAKSFVSCAIGKMDK
;
A
#
# COMPACT_ATOMS: atom_id res chain seq x y z
N MET A 1 9.89 6.69 -2.84
CA MET A 1 9.00 5.53 -2.66
C MET A 1 7.56 6.00 -2.46
N GLU A 2 6.58 5.13 -2.70
CA GLU A 2 5.17 5.43 -2.49
C GLU A 2 4.48 4.26 -1.76
N ILE A 3 3.52 4.59 -0.90
CA ILE A 3 2.69 3.63 -0.18
C ILE A 3 1.26 4.13 -0.22
N THR A 4 0.33 3.26 -0.60
CA THR A 4 -1.09 3.55 -0.43
C THR A 4 -1.51 3.20 0.99
N VAL A 5 -2.22 4.09 1.64
CA VAL A 5 -2.74 3.91 3.00
C VAL A 5 -4.23 4.16 3.04
N ASP A 6 -4.90 3.47 3.95
CA ASP A 6 -6.33 3.67 4.17
C ASP A 6 -6.59 4.80 5.18
N ASN A 7 -7.84 5.27 5.25
CA ASN A 7 -8.35 6.17 6.30
C ASN A 7 -7.84 7.62 6.27
N ILE A 8 -7.17 8.08 5.20
CA ILE A 8 -6.89 9.52 4.99
C ILE A 8 -8.14 10.19 4.41
N LYS A 9 -8.83 11.01 5.20
CA LYS A 9 -10.07 11.72 4.79
C LYS A 9 -9.98 13.25 4.88
N CYS A 10 -8.87 13.78 5.38
CA CYS A 10 -8.78 15.19 5.75
C CYS A 10 -7.37 15.78 5.57
N GLY A 11 -7.29 17.06 5.20
CA GLY A 11 -5.99 17.77 5.07
C GLY A 11 -5.22 17.87 6.39
N GLY A 12 -5.92 17.93 7.53
CA GLY A 12 -5.28 17.92 8.86
C GLY A 12 -4.59 16.59 9.19
N CYS A 13 -5.11 15.50 8.65
CA CYS A 13 -4.58 14.14 8.76
C CYS A 13 -3.24 14.06 8.01
N ALA A 14 -3.23 14.54 6.76
CA ALA A 14 -2.03 14.64 5.94
C ALA A 14 -0.94 15.49 6.60
N GLY A 15 -1.26 16.67 7.11
CA GLY A 15 -0.27 17.54 7.78
C GLY A 15 0.38 16.89 9.01
N SER A 16 -0.36 16.07 9.74
CA SER A 16 0.16 15.35 10.91
C SER A 16 1.11 14.22 10.49
N ILE A 17 0.75 13.48 9.44
CA ILE A 17 1.60 12.43 8.84
C ILE A 17 2.90 13.07 8.34
N THR A 18 2.85 14.14 7.55
CA THR A 18 4.05 14.83 7.05
C THR A 18 4.99 15.22 8.17
N LYS A 19 4.49 15.88 9.23
CA LYS A 19 5.32 16.29 10.38
C LYS A 19 5.98 15.09 11.08
N LYS A 20 5.23 14.01 11.28
CA LYS A 20 5.75 12.78 11.92
C LYS A 20 6.81 12.10 11.07
N LEU A 21 6.58 12.00 9.76
CA LEU A 21 7.52 11.41 8.83
C LEU A 21 8.78 12.26 8.66
N THR A 22 8.66 13.59 8.60
CA THR A 22 9.83 14.49 8.58
C THR A 22 10.67 14.33 9.84
N ALA A 23 10.04 14.25 11.02
CA ALA A 23 10.76 14.08 12.28
C ALA A 23 11.38 12.68 12.46
N ALA A 24 10.77 11.63 11.88
CA ALA A 24 11.26 10.26 12.01
C ALA A 24 12.38 9.91 11.01
N PHE A 25 12.38 10.57 9.85
CA PHE A 25 13.24 10.21 8.72
C PHE A 25 14.16 11.34 8.25
N ASP A 26 14.09 12.52 8.87
CA ASP A 26 14.84 13.73 8.49
C ASP A 26 14.66 14.09 7.00
N THR A 27 13.47 13.85 6.45
CA THR A 27 13.14 14.13 5.05
C THR A 27 11.99 15.14 4.92
N ASN A 28 12.19 16.15 4.06
CA ASN A 28 11.17 17.14 3.71
C ASN A 28 10.46 16.83 2.39
N LYS A 29 10.90 15.79 1.67
CA LYS A 29 10.29 15.40 0.39
C LYS A 29 9.19 14.39 0.64
N ILE A 30 8.06 14.88 1.14
CA ILE A 30 6.87 14.10 1.43
C ILE A 30 5.70 14.73 0.69
N ASN A 31 5.01 13.93 -0.10
CA ASN A 31 3.79 14.30 -0.78
C ASN A 31 2.68 13.34 -0.35
N ILE A 32 1.51 13.87 0.01
CA ILE A 32 0.37 13.08 0.44
C ILE A 32 -0.80 13.43 -0.47
N ASP A 33 -1.26 12.44 -1.22
CA ASP A 33 -2.45 12.53 -2.03
C ASP A 33 -3.63 11.99 -1.23
N ILE A 34 -4.54 12.89 -0.83
CA ILE A 34 -5.71 12.55 -0.01
C ILE A 34 -6.78 11.89 -0.88
N GLU A 35 -6.88 12.26 -2.15
CA GLU A 35 -7.89 11.72 -3.06
C GLU A 35 -7.63 10.25 -3.38
N GLN A 36 -6.36 9.90 -3.55
CA GLN A 36 -5.91 8.54 -3.82
C GLN A 36 -5.46 7.78 -2.57
N GLY A 37 -5.27 8.46 -1.44
CA GLY A 37 -4.69 7.87 -0.22
C GLY A 37 -3.24 7.45 -0.39
N ILE A 38 -2.45 8.18 -1.20
CA ILE A 38 -1.06 7.83 -1.51
C ILE A 38 -0.09 8.71 -0.73
N VAL A 39 0.85 8.10 -0.02
CA VAL A 39 1.96 8.78 0.65
C VAL A 39 3.24 8.52 -0.13
N THR A 40 3.74 9.55 -0.81
CA THR A 40 5.03 9.54 -1.50
C THR A 40 6.09 10.17 -0.61
N ILE A 41 7.22 9.49 -0.45
CA ILE A 41 8.33 9.95 0.39
C ILE A 41 9.68 9.56 -0.20
N ASP A 42 10.65 10.48 -0.18
CA ASP A 42 12.02 10.22 -0.65
C ASP A 42 12.82 9.51 0.46
N LEU A 43 12.76 8.18 0.48
CA LEU A 43 13.42 7.30 1.44
C LEU A 43 13.93 6.03 0.76
N ASP A 44 15.00 5.47 1.33
CA ASP A 44 15.53 4.15 0.97
C ASP A 44 14.52 3.04 1.22
N ALA A 45 14.52 2.02 0.36
CA ALA A 45 13.68 0.84 0.50
C ALA A 45 13.88 0.12 1.85
N SER A 46 15.07 0.20 2.44
CA SER A 46 15.38 -0.36 3.77
C SER A 46 14.57 0.28 4.90
N LYS A 47 14.04 1.50 4.70
CA LYS A 47 13.20 2.20 5.68
C LYS A 47 11.70 1.98 5.44
N LYS A 48 11.31 1.20 4.42
CA LYS A 48 9.91 0.90 4.10
C LYS A 48 9.16 0.28 5.28
N GLU A 49 9.73 -0.75 5.92
CA GLU A 49 9.09 -1.41 7.06
C GLU A 49 8.88 -0.46 8.24
N GLN A 50 9.87 0.40 8.51
CA GLN A 50 9.75 1.42 9.55
C GLN A 50 8.67 2.46 9.21
N LEU A 51 8.57 2.85 7.94
CA LEU A 51 7.55 3.78 7.44
C LEU A 51 6.14 3.21 7.61
N VAL A 52 5.92 1.98 7.16
CA VAL A 52 4.64 1.25 7.34
C VAL A 52 4.28 1.20 8.82
N LYS A 53 5.25 0.83 9.68
CA LYS A 53 5.02 0.71 11.12
C LYS A 53 4.61 2.04 11.75
N VAL A 54 5.23 3.15 11.35
CA VAL A 54 4.86 4.50 11.82
C VAL A 54 3.46 4.88 11.33
N LEU A 55 3.13 4.60 10.07
CA LEU A 55 1.80 4.87 9.51
C LEU A 55 0.72 4.04 10.22
N LEU A 56 0.99 2.78 10.49
CA LEU A 56 0.12 1.87 11.24
C LEU A 56 -0.13 2.36 12.68
N ASP A 57 0.93 2.79 13.39
CA ASP A 57 0.84 3.36 14.74
C ASP A 57 -0.01 4.64 14.77
N LEU A 58 0.03 5.42 13.69
CA LEU A 58 -0.81 6.62 13.50
C LEU A 58 -2.25 6.29 13.08
N GLY A 59 -2.60 5.02 12.83
CA GLY A 59 -3.94 4.59 12.41
C GLY A 59 -4.18 4.67 10.90
N TYR A 60 -3.11 4.71 10.11
CA TYR A 60 -3.12 4.67 8.64
C TYR A 60 -2.44 3.39 8.16
N PRO A 61 -3.11 2.23 8.24
CA PRO A 61 -2.55 0.98 7.74
C PRO A 61 -2.26 1.09 6.23
N GLU A 62 -1.20 0.44 5.77
CA GLU A 62 -0.97 0.28 4.34
C GLU A 62 -2.14 -0.53 3.74
N THR A 63 -2.78 0.04 2.72
CA THR A 63 -3.76 -0.68 1.91
C THR A 63 -2.99 -1.17 0.72
N ASP A 64 -2.53 -2.43 0.84
CA ASP A 64 -1.69 -3.16 -0.10
C ASP A 64 -1.82 -2.62 -1.52
N SER A 65 -0.91 -1.72 -1.91
CA SER A 65 -0.84 -1.26 -3.29
C SER A 65 -0.61 -2.52 -4.09
N ILE A 66 -1.51 -2.79 -5.04
CA ILE A 66 -1.49 -3.86 -6.03
C ILE A 66 -0.23 -3.70 -6.94
N HIS A 67 0.94 -3.78 -6.32
CA HIS A 67 2.27 -3.94 -6.89
C HIS A 67 2.81 -5.33 -6.51
N GLY A 68 1.95 -6.23 -6.02
CA GLY A 68 2.09 -7.66 -6.11
C GLY A 68 1.40 -8.18 -7.38
N PHE A 69 2.01 -7.91 -8.54
CA PHE A 69 1.68 -8.50 -9.84
C PHE A 69 1.64 -10.05 -9.84
N ASP A 70 1.96 -10.73 -8.74
CA ASP A 70 1.97 -12.20 -8.65
C ASP A 70 0.60 -12.83 -8.28
N SER A 71 -0.31 -12.09 -7.64
CA SER A 71 -1.58 -12.68 -7.15
C SER A 71 -2.68 -12.80 -8.21
N ALA A 72 -2.58 -12.08 -9.34
CA ALA A 72 -3.48 -12.30 -10.48
C ALA A 72 -3.25 -13.68 -11.14
N LYS A 73 -2.07 -14.29 -10.95
CA LYS A 73 -1.75 -15.65 -11.41
C LYS A 73 -2.47 -16.73 -10.58
N ALA A 74 -2.83 -16.44 -9.33
CA ALA A 74 -3.46 -17.41 -8.42
C ALA A 74 -4.97 -17.59 -8.68
N LYS A 75 -5.66 -16.59 -9.24
CA LYS A 75 -7.11 -16.67 -9.52
C LYS A 75 -7.44 -17.31 -10.88
N ALA A 76 -6.49 -17.38 -11.81
CA ALA A 76 -6.72 -17.97 -13.13
C ALA A 76 -6.59 -19.50 -13.18
N LYS A 77 -5.96 -20.15 -12.19
CA LYS A 77 -5.73 -21.60 -12.21
C LYS A 77 -6.98 -22.43 -11.83
N SER A 78 -8.00 -21.82 -11.22
CA SER A 78 -9.13 -22.58 -10.65
C SER A 78 -10.39 -22.66 -11.52
N PHE A 79 -10.48 -21.92 -12.63
CA PHE A 79 -11.65 -21.98 -13.52
C PHE A 79 -11.53 -22.98 -14.68
N VAL A 80 -10.38 -23.64 -14.85
CA VAL A 80 -10.18 -24.61 -15.96
C VAL A 80 -10.41 -26.07 -15.56
N SER A 81 -10.59 -26.39 -14.28
CA SER A 81 -10.73 -27.80 -13.86
C SER A 81 -12.16 -28.36 -13.82
N CYS A 82 -13.20 -27.56 -14.11
CA CYS A 82 -14.58 -28.06 -14.19
C CYS A 82 -15.14 -28.11 -15.63
N ALA A 83 -14.26 -27.97 -16.63
CA ALA A 83 -14.63 -27.98 -18.05
C ALA A 83 -13.94 -29.10 -18.86
N ILE A 84 -13.39 -30.12 -18.20
CA ILE A 84 -13.16 -31.44 -18.79
C ILE A 84 -14.45 -32.22 -18.49
N GLY A 85 -15.48 -32.20 -19.32
CA GLY A 85 -15.39 -32.57 -20.71
C GLY A 85 -15.24 -34.09 -20.83
N LYS A 86 -16.33 -34.81 -20.53
CA LYS A 86 -16.81 -36.08 -21.14
C LYS A 86 -15.87 -37.30 -21.26
N MET A 87 -16.50 -38.48 -21.07
CA MET A 87 -16.11 -39.87 -21.41
C MET A 87 -15.33 -40.65 -20.33
N ASP A 88 -16.07 -41.45 -19.54
CA ASP A 88 -16.14 -42.91 -19.76
C ASP A 88 -17.31 -43.54 -18.96
N LYS A 89 -18.44 -43.75 -19.64
CA LYS A 89 -19.30 -44.96 -19.66
C LYS A 89 -20.62 -44.68 -20.39
#